data_AF-A0A3M1X693-F1
#
_entry.id   AF-A0A3M1X693-F1
#
_cell.length_a   1.000
_cell.length_b   1.000
_cell.length_c   1.000
_cell.angle_alpha   90.00
_cell.angle_beta   90.00
_cell.angle_gamma   90.00
#
_symmetry.space_group_name_H-M   'P 1'
#
loop_
_entity.id
_entity.type
_entity.pdbx_description
1 polymer ?
#
loop_
_entity_poly.entity_id
_entity_poly.type
_entity_poly.pdbx_seq_one_letter_code
_entity_poly.pdbx_strand_id
1 'polypeptide(L)'
;MPEESTPGLSYRDAGVDIDAGNALVERIKPLAARTRRPGLLGGLGGFGSLFEIPSGYREPVLVSGTDGVGTKLRLAMQLNRHDTIGIDLVAMCVNDIVVTGAEPLFFLDYYATGHLDVDTAEAVVSGIAEGCVQAGCALAGGETAEMPGMYAGEDYDLAGFCVGAVEKSRLIDGSRVQPGDALLGLASSG
;
A
#
# COMPACT_ATOMS: atom_id res chain seq x y z
N MET A 1 55.49 -1.51 1.32
CA MET A 1 54.34 -1.39 2.24
C MET A 1 53.19 -2.10 1.57
N PRO A 2 52.52 -3.07 2.20
CA PRO A 2 51.31 -3.63 1.62
C PRO A 2 50.24 -2.53 1.61
N GLU A 3 49.57 -2.33 0.48
CA GLU A 3 48.36 -1.50 0.41
C GLU A 3 47.31 -2.13 1.32
N GLU A 4 46.86 -1.39 2.34
CA GLU A 4 45.68 -1.76 3.10
C GLU A 4 44.49 -1.73 2.15
N SER A 5 43.93 -2.90 1.85
CA SER A 5 42.66 -3.01 1.14
C SER A 5 41.57 -2.45 2.04
N THR A 6 41.09 -1.24 1.77
CA THR A 6 39.89 -0.70 2.41
C THR A 6 38.76 -1.72 2.21
N PRO A 7 38.11 -2.22 3.28
CA PRO A 7 36.96 -3.10 3.14
C PRO A 7 35.93 -2.44 2.22
N GLY A 8 35.44 -3.18 1.22
CA GLY A 8 34.40 -2.66 0.33
C GLY A 8 33.14 -2.36 1.15
N LEU A 9 32.57 -1.17 0.95
CA LEU A 9 31.30 -0.78 1.59
C LEU A 9 30.18 -1.67 1.06
N SER A 10 29.41 -2.28 1.97
CA SER A 10 28.22 -3.06 1.68
C SER A 10 26.95 -2.28 2.03
N TYR A 11 25.81 -2.70 1.47
CA TYR A 11 24.49 -2.20 1.89
C TYR A 11 24.23 -2.41 3.38
N ARG A 12 24.78 -3.50 3.94
CA ARG A 12 24.74 -3.77 5.38
C ARG A 12 25.50 -2.73 6.19
N ASP A 13 26.61 -2.20 5.67
CA ASP A 13 27.36 -1.11 6.32
C ASP A 13 26.60 0.23 6.28
N ALA A 14 25.68 0.38 5.31
CA ALA A 14 24.68 1.45 5.28
C ALA A 14 23.44 1.15 6.14
N GLY A 15 23.43 0.02 6.86
CA GLY A 15 22.39 -0.45 7.77
C GLY A 15 21.15 -1.07 7.11
N VAL A 16 21.29 -1.56 5.87
CA VAL A 16 20.25 -2.32 5.17
C VAL A 16 20.43 -3.83 5.41
N ASP A 17 19.41 -4.46 5.99
CA ASP A 17 19.35 -5.89 6.28
C ASP A 17 18.50 -6.64 5.24
N ILE A 18 19.20 -7.17 4.23
CA ILE A 18 18.59 -7.96 3.15
C ILE A 18 17.95 -9.25 3.69
N ASP A 19 18.49 -9.83 4.76
CA ASP A 19 17.94 -11.07 5.33
C ASP A 19 16.61 -10.79 6.04
N ALA A 20 16.51 -9.66 6.75
CA ALA A 20 15.27 -9.19 7.35
C ALA A 20 14.20 -8.88 6.29
N GLY A 21 14.57 -8.23 5.18
CA GLY A 21 13.67 -7.99 4.05
C GLY A 21 13.15 -9.30 3.43
N ASN A 22 14.02 -10.28 3.20
CA ASN A 22 13.61 -11.60 2.70
C ASN A 22 12.69 -12.34 3.68
N ALA A 23 12.99 -12.25 4.99
CA ALA A 23 12.16 -12.86 6.02
C ALA A 23 10.76 -12.23 6.04
N LEU A 24 10.66 -10.90 5.96
CA LEU A 24 9.38 -10.19 5.87
C LEU A 24 8.58 -10.67 4.66
N VAL A 25 9.20 -10.75 3.48
CA VAL A 25 8.55 -11.22 2.24
C VAL A 25 7.92 -12.61 2.43
N GLU A 26 8.60 -13.56 3.05
CA GLU A 26 8.02 -14.88 3.33
C GLU A 26 6.82 -14.82 4.29
N ARG A 27 6.85 -13.95 5.29
CA ARG A 27 5.75 -13.79 6.26
C ARG A 27 4.51 -13.12 5.66
N ILE A 28 4.70 -12.17 4.75
CA ILE A 28 3.58 -11.41 4.16
C ILE A 28 2.98 -12.08 2.92
N LYS A 29 3.67 -13.04 2.29
CA LYS A 29 3.15 -13.80 1.14
C LYS A 29 1.74 -14.38 1.37
N PRO A 30 1.43 -15.05 2.50
CA PRO A 30 0.07 -15.53 2.78
C PRO A 30 -0.97 -14.40 2.92
N LEU A 31 -0.56 -13.26 3.49
CA LEU A 31 -1.43 -12.09 3.67
C LEU A 31 -1.83 -11.51 2.31
N ALA A 32 -0.86 -11.29 1.42
CA ALA A 32 -1.13 -10.83 0.06
C ALA A 32 -1.92 -11.87 -0.75
N ALA A 33 -1.62 -13.16 -0.61
CA ALA A 33 -2.38 -14.22 -1.29
C ALA A 33 -3.87 -14.22 -0.94
N ARG A 34 -4.24 -13.84 0.30
CA ARG A 34 -5.65 -13.71 0.74
C ARG A 34 -6.41 -12.61 0.02
N THR A 35 -5.72 -11.58 -0.47
CA THR A 35 -6.33 -10.45 -1.22
C THR A 35 -6.55 -10.76 -2.70
N ARG A 36 -6.12 -11.94 -3.17
CA ARG A 36 -6.10 -12.27 -4.59
C ARG A 36 -7.50 -12.21 -5.19
N ARG A 37 -7.61 -11.52 -6.32
CA ARG A 37 -8.83 -11.43 -7.14
C ARG A 37 -8.55 -11.75 -8.62
N PRO A 38 -9.60 -12.05 -9.42
CA PRO A 38 -9.46 -12.18 -10.85
C PRO A 38 -8.80 -10.94 -11.45
N GLY A 39 -7.88 -11.15 -12.39
CA GLY A 39 -7.04 -10.12 -13.00
C GLY A 39 -5.60 -10.12 -12.50
N LEU A 40 -5.33 -10.49 -11.23
CA LEU A 40 -3.95 -10.53 -10.72
C LEU A 40 -3.16 -11.70 -11.33
N LEU A 41 -2.11 -11.36 -12.08
CA LEU A 41 -1.21 -12.32 -12.73
C LEU A 41 0.07 -12.47 -11.90
N GLY A 42 0.23 -13.62 -11.24
CA GLY A 42 1.37 -13.91 -10.37
C GLY A 42 1.10 -13.69 -8.88
N GLY A 43 2.10 -13.20 -8.15
CA GLY A 43 2.09 -12.92 -6.71
C GLY A 43 3.35 -12.15 -6.30
N LEU A 44 3.56 -11.95 -5.00
CA LEU A 44 4.73 -11.21 -4.47
C LEU A 44 6.07 -11.87 -4.87
N GLY A 45 7.08 -11.03 -5.14
CA GLY A 45 8.45 -11.45 -5.44
C GLY A 45 8.89 -11.32 -6.91
N GLY A 46 8.02 -10.83 -7.80
CA GLY A 46 8.40 -10.46 -9.17
C GLY A 46 8.89 -9.02 -9.29
N PHE A 47 9.56 -8.69 -10.40
CA PHE A 47 10.03 -7.32 -10.72
C PHE A 47 8.91 -6.28 -10.87
N GLY A 48 7.68 -6.72 -11.05
CA GLY A 48 6.52 -5.86 -11.20
C GLY A 48 5.23 -6.63 -11.00
N SER A 49 4.21 -5.94 -10.51
CA SER A 49 2.85 -6.45 -10.44
C SER A 49 2.20 -6.42 -11.81
N LEU A 50 1.52 -7.51 -12.18
CA LEU A 50 0.80 -7.62 -13.44
C LEU A 50 -0.69 -7.80 -13.15
N PHE A 51 -1.52 -6.95 -13.74
CA PHE A 51 -2.96 -7.02 -13.57
C PHE A 51 -3.66 -6.91 -14.93
N GLU A 52 -4.41 -7.93 -15.30
CA GLU A 52 -5.27 -7.93 -16.47
C GLU A 52 -6.53 -7.09 -16.20
N ILE A 53 -6.80 -6.11 -17.08
CA ILE A 53 -8.01 -5.29 -16.98
C ILE A 53 -9.24 -6.21 -17.09
N PRO A 54 -10.20 -6.17 -16.14
CA PRO A 54 -11.34 -7.06 -16.17
C PRO A 54 -12.13 -6.95 -17.48
N SER A 55 -12.63 -8.08 -17.98
CA SER A 55 -13.54 -8.08 -19.13
C SER A 55 -14.84 -7.35 -18.80
N GLY A 56 -15.41 -6.62 -19.75
CA GLY A 56 -16.71 -5.96 -19.62
C GLY A 56 -16.66 -4.44 -19.77
N TYR A 57 -15.48 -3.83 -19.64
CA TYR A 57 -15.27 -2.44 -20.07
C TYR A 57 -15.15 -2.36 -21.59
N ARG A 58 -15.79 -1.35 -22.19
CA ARG A 58 -15.63 -1.00 -23.61
C ARG A 58 -14.56 0.07 -23.80
N GLU A 59 -14.57 1.09 -22.94
CA GLU A 59 -13.60 2.18 -22.92
C GLU A 59 -13.03 2.31 -21.50
N PRO A 60 -12.20 1.35 -21.04
CA PRO A 60 -11.64 1.38 -19.70
C PRO A 60 -10.74 2.61 -19.52
N VAL A 61 -11.00 3.34 -18.44
CA VAL A 61 -10.13 4.41 -17.94
C VAL A 61 -9.53 3.94 -16.62
N LEU A 62 -8.20 4.00 -16.52
CA LEU A 62 -7.51 3.73 -15.27
C LEU A 62 -7.52 4.97 -14.39
N VAL A 63 -7.83 4.78 -13.11
CA VAL A 63 -7.82 5.82 -12.08
C VAL A 63 -6.80 5.40 -11.04
N SER A 64 -5.83 6.25 -10.76
CA SER A 64 -4.79 6.00 -9.75
C SER A 64 -4.87 7.03 -8.64
N GLY A 65 -4.66 6.60 -7.41
CA GLY A 65 -4.52 7.45 -6.23
C GLY A 65 -3.31 7.04 -5.40
N THR A 66 -2.70 8.00 -4.72
CA THR A 66 -1.65 7.74 -3.73
C THR A 66 -1.90 8.59 -2.51
N ASP A 67 -1.69 8.02 -1.33
CA ASP A 67 -1.83 8.74 -0.07
C ASP A 67 -0.92 8.12 1.00
N GLY A 68 -0.71 8.85 2.08
CA GLY A 68 -0.12 8.35 3.31
C GLY A 68 -1.16 8.29 4.44
N VAL A 69 -0.77 7.72 5.57
CA VAL A 69 -1.62 7.75 6.78
C VAL A 69 -1.57 9.12 7.48
N GLY A 70 -0.47 9.83 7.33
CA GLY A 70 -0.22 11.10 8.01
C GLY A 70 0.05 10.93 9.50
N THR A 71 -0.23 11.97 10.29
CA THR A 71 0.18 12.04 11.70
C THR A 71 -0.48 11.02 12.63
N LYS A 72 -1.54 10.31 12.17
CA LYS A 72 -2.14 9.18 12.91
C LYS A 72 -1.14 8.05 13.17
N LEU A 73 -0.09 7.92 12.34
CA LEU A 73 1.03 6.99 12.58
C LEU A 73 1.69 7.21 13.95
N ARG A 74 1.80 8.46 14.40
CA ARG A 74 2.38 8.77 15.72
C ARG A 74 1.58 8.13 16.85
N LEU A 75 0.25 8.09 16.74
CA LEU A 75 -0.60 7.43 17.73
C LEU A 75 -0.46 5.91 17.66
N ALA A 76 -0.37 5.33 16.46
CA ALA A 76 -0.14 3.90 16.28
C ALA A 76 1.16 3.45 16.96
N MET A 77 2.25 4.21 16.78
CA MET A 77 3.55 3.97 17.42
C MET A 77 3.49 4.16 18.94
N GLN A 78 2.93 5.28 19.42
CA GLN A 78 2.82 5.56 20.86
C GLN A 78 2.01 4.51 21.62
N LEU A 79 1.02 3.91 20.96
CA LEU A 79 0.15 2.88 21.54
C LEU A 79 0.63 1.45 21.24
N ASN A 80 1.72 1.29 20.48
CA ASN A 80 2.22 0.00 19.99
C ASN A 80 1.11 -0.85 19.33
N ARG A 81 0.34 -0.23 18.42
CA ARG A 81 -0.81 -0.83 17.71
C ARG A 81 -0.71 -0.56 16.21
N HIS A 82 -0.22 -1.55 15.48
CA HIS A 82 0.15 -1.42 14.07
C HIS A 82 -0.77 -2.21 13.12
N ASP A 83 -1.59 -3.12 13.67
CA ASP A 83 -2.43 -4.07 12.95
C ASP A 83 -3.61 -3.44 12.19
N THR A 84 -4.02 -2.23 12.57
CA THR A 84 -5.13 -1.52 11.91
C THR A 84 -4.70 -0.33 11.06
N ILE A 85 -3.46 0.16 11.21
CA ILE A 85 -3.01 1.39 10.54
C ILE A 85 -2.87 1.21 9.02
N GLY A 86 -2.63 -0.03 8.58
CA GLY A 86 -2.67 -0.40 7.16
C GLY A 86 -4.07 -0.34 6.55
N ILE A 87 -5.13 -0.54 7.34
CA ILE A 87 -6.51 -0.38 6.88
C ILE A 87 -6.78 1.10 6.57
N ASP A 88 -6.30 2.00 7.45
CA ASP A 88 -6.40 3.45 7.23
C ASP A 88 -5.69 3.86 5.92
N LEU A 89 -4.48 3.35 5.68
CA LEU A 89 -3.73 3.60 4.44
C LEU A 89 -4.54 3.22 3.19
N VAL A 90 -5.10 2.01 3.17
CA VAL A 90 -5.89 1.53 2.03
C VAL A 90 -7.17 2.35 1.87
N ALA A 91 -7.87 2.64 2.97
CA ALA A 91 -9.10 3.39 2.94
C ALA A 91 -8.91 4.81 2.37
N MET A 92 -7.80 5.49 2.69
CA MET A 92 -7.48 6.80 2.12
C MET A 92 -7.39 6.73 0.58
N CYS A 93 -6.55 5.86 0.02
CA CYS A 93 -6.39 5.81 -1.43
C CYS A 93 -7.62 5.26 -2.15
N VAL A 94 -8.31 4.27 -1.57
CA VAL A 94 -9.50 3.66 -2.19
C VAL A 94 -10.66 4.64 -2.22
N ASN A 95 -10.91 5.36 -1.12
CA ASN A 95 -12.00 6.33 -1.05
C ASN A 95 -11.83 7.47 -2.07
N ASP A 96 -10.59 7.86 -2.37
CA ASP A 96 -10.29 8.88 -3.38
C ASP A 96 -10.55 8.44 -4.82
N ILE A 97 -10.42 7.15 -5.14
CA ILE A 97 -10.72 6.69 -6.50
C ILE A 97 -12.20 6.36 -6.67
N VAL A 98 -12.90 5.85 -5.65
CA VAL A 98 -14.32 5.44 -5.79
C VAL A 98 -15.25 6.64 -6.03
N VAL A 99 -14.88 7.86 -5.61
CA VAL A 99 -15.67 9.07 -5.91
C VAL A 99 -15.75 9.38 -7.40
N THR A 100 -14.83 8.84 -8.21
CA THR A 100 -14.88 8.93 -9.68
C THR A 100 -15.77 7.87 -10.33
N GLY A 101 -16.30 6.93 -9.53
CA GLY A 101 -17.03 5.75 -9.99
C GLY A 101 -16.13 4.56 -10.33
N ALA A 102 -14.83 4.61 -9.99
CA ALA A 102 -13.88 3.54 -10.25
C ALA A 102 -14.07 2.34 -9.32
N GLU A 103 -13.90 1.14 -9.88
CA GLU A 103 -13.73 -0.10 -9.13
C GLU A 103 -12.24 -0.27 -8.78
N PRO A 104 -11.86 -0.41 -7.50
CA PRO A 104 -10.49 -0.72 -7.11
C PRO A 104 -10.03 -2.07 -7.67
N LEU A 105 -8.85 -2.12 -8.31
CA LEU A 105 -8.30 -3.35 -8.89
C LEU A 105 -7.13 -3.89 -8.07
N PHE A 106 -6.12 -3.07 -7.83
CA PHE A 106 -4.95 -3.46 -7.06
C PHE A 106 -4.38 -2.31 -6.24
N PHE A 107 -3.59 -2.69 -5.25
CA PHE A 107 -2.91 -1.82 -4.31
C PHE A 107 -1.42 -2.16 -4.27
N LEU A 108 -0.58 -1.14 -4.12
CA LEU A 108 0.81 -1.28 -3.74
C LEU A 108 1.11 -0.44 -2.50
N ASP A 109 2.05 -0.88 -1.70
CA ASP A 109 2.53 -0.15 -0.53
C ASP A 109 4.04 0.14 -0.58
N TYR A 110 4.45 1.18 0.13
CA TYR A 110 5.84 1.52 0.38
C TYR A 110 6.01 1.74 1.88
N TYR A 111 6.83 0.88 2.50
CA TYR A 111 7.18 0.92 3.91
C TYR A 111 8.60 1.45 4.07
N ALA A 112 8.77 2.58 4.76
CA ALA A 112 10.07 3.16 5.04
C ALA A 112 10.34 3.21 6.53
N THR A 113 11.55 2.84 6.96
CA THR A 113 11.92 2.89 8.38
C THR A 113 13.42 3.11 8.57
N GLY A 114 13.84 3.38 9.80
CA GLY A 114 15.26 3.48 10.16
C GLY A 114 15.90 2.11 10.23
N HIS A 115 15.24 1.18 10.91
CA HIS A 115 15.62 -0.23 11.02
C HIS A 115 14.37 -1.11 10.98
N LEU A 116 14.43 -2.18 10.18
CA LEU A 116 13.29 -3.05 9.97
C LEU A 116 13.03 -3.94 11.17
N ASP A 117 11.96 -3.63 11.90
CA ASP A 117 11.31 -4.58 12.81
C ASP A 117 10.30 -5.43 12.03
N VAL A 118 10.62 -6.71 11.85
CA VAL A 118 9.83 -7.63 11.02
C VAL A 118 8.43 -7.86 11.58
N ASP A 119 8.27 -7.90 12.90
CA ASP A 119 6.98 -8.16 13.55
C ASP A 119 6.03 -6.97 13.38
N THR A 120 6.56 -5.76 13.51
CA THR A 120 5.84 -4.50 13.28
C THR A 120 5.44 -4.35 11.82
N ALA A 121 6.38 -4.58 10.89
CA ALA A 121 6.11 -4.51 9.46
C ALA A 121 5.06 -5.56 9.04
N GLU A 122 5.14 -6.78 9.55
CA GLU A 122 4.13 -7.82 9.31
C GLU A 122 2.75 -7.40 9.83
N ALA A 123 2.66 -6.80 11.02
CA ALA A 123 1.39 -6.29 11.56
C ALA A 123 0.80 -5.19 10.67
N VAL A 124 1.61 -4.24 10.20
CA VAL A 124 1.17 -3.20 9.25
C VAL A 124 0.65 -3.82 7.96
N VAL A 125 1.41 -4.72 7.34
CA VAL A 125 1.03 -5.37 6.08
C VAL A 125 -0.21 -6.24 6.26
N SER A 126 -0.42 -6.84 7.43
CA SER A 126 -1.67 -7.53 7.76
C SER A 126 -2.87 -6.59 7.72
N GLY A 127 -2.73 -5.36 8.25
CA GLY A 127 -3.74 -4.32 8.14
C GLY A 127 -3.98 -3.87 6.70
N ILE A 128 -2.91 -3.71 5.90
CA ILE A 128 -3.03 -3.37 4.47
C ILE A 128 -3.80 -4.47 3.73
N ALA A 129 -3.44 -5.74 3.96
CA ALA A 129 -4.12 -6.88 3.34
C ALA A 129 -5.60 -6.94 3.74
N GLU A 130 -5.94 -6.67 5.00
CA GLU A 130 -7.32 -6.58 5.46
C GLU A 130 -8.08 -5.42 4.78
N GLY A 131 -7.47 -4.23 4.68
CA GLY A 131 -8.04 -3.12 3.93
C GLY A 131 -8.30 -3.46 2.46
N CYS A 132 -7.37 -4.18 1.82
CA CYS A 132 -7.52 -4.65 0.44
C CYS A 132 -8.69 -5.65 0.29
N VAL A 133 -8.86 -6.57 1.25
CA VAL A 133 -10.01 -7.50 1.29
C VAL A 133 -11.32 -6.73 1.40
N GLN A 134 -11.40 -5.72 2.28
CA GLN A 134 -12.59 -4.90 2.44
C GLN A 134 -12.90 -4.06 1.18
N ALA A 135 -11.87 -3.52 0.53
CA ALA A 135 -11.98 -2.73 -0.70
C ALA A 135 -12.23 -3.59 -1.96
N GLY A 136 -12.04 -4.91 -1.86
CA GLY A 136 -12.12 -5.81 -3.01
C GLY A 136 -10.99 -5.64 -4.01
N CYS A 137 -9.80 -5.17 -3.60
CA CYS A 137 -8.62 -5.06 -4.47
C CYS A 137 -7.53 -6.08 -4.07
N ALA A 138 -6.60 -6.36 -4.99
CA ALA A 138 -5.44 -7.19 -4.68
C ALA A 138 -4.28 -6.35 -4.12
N LEU A 139 -3.66 -6.79 -3.03
CA LEU A 139 -2.32 -6.36 -2.65
C LEU A 139 -1.32 -7.02 -3.61
N ALA A 140 -0.90 -6.27 -4.63
CA ALA A 140 -0.20 -6.83 -5.78
C ALA A 140 1.33 -6.80 -5.63
N GLY A 141 1.85 -5.83 -4.87
CA GLY A 141 3.27 -5.62 -4.63
C GLY A 141 3.49 -4.55 -3.58
N GLY A 142 4.74 -4.37 -3.19
CA GLY A 142 5.16 -3.32 -2.29
C GLY A 142 6.68 -3.27 -2.20
N GLU A 143 7.19 -2.31 -1.44
CA GLU A 143 8.62 -2.13 -1.21
C GLU A 143 8.90 -1.83 0.26
N THR A 144 10.03 -2.31 0.78
CA THR A 144 10.48 -2.06 2.15
C THR A 144 11.87 -1.44 2.11
N ALA A 145 11.98 -0.20 2.58
CA ALA A 145 13.21 0.57 2.55
C ALA A 145 13.72 0.87 3.97
N GLU A 146 14.93 0.41 4.26
CA GLU A 146 15.67 0.83 5.44
C GLU A 146 16.55 2.04 5.09
N MET A 147 16.33 3.15 5.81
CA MET A 147 17.05 4.40 5.64
C MET A 147 17.58 4.90 6.99
N PRO A 148 18.61 4.23 7.57
CA PRO A 148 19.23 4.65 8.81
C PRO A 148 19.69 6.11 8.73
N GLY A 149 19.32 6.91 9.74
CA GLY A 149 19.66 8.34 9.80
C GLY A 149 18.65 9.28 9.13
N MET A 150 17.71 8.76 8.34
CA MET A 150 16.53 9.53 7.92
C MET A 150 15.38 9.39 8.94
N TYR A 151 15.12 8.16 9.37
CA TYR A 151 14.11 7.83 10.39
C TYR A 151 14.78 7.55 11.73
N ALA A 152 14.13 7.97 12.82
CA ALA A 152 14.68 7.89 14.17
C ALA A 152 14.02 6.76 14.97
N GLY A 153 14.83 5.91 15.59
CA GLY A 153 14.33 4.82 16.43
C GLY A 153 13.43 3.86 15.66
N GLU A 154 12.22 3.64 16.18
CA GLU A 154 11.20 2.74 15.64
C GLU A 154 10.22 3.45 14.69
N ASP A 155 10.51 4.71 14.32
CA ASP A 155 9.68 5.45 13.38
C ASP A 155 9.68 4.75 12.00
N TYR A 156 8.50 4.66 11.41
CA TYR A 156 8.28 4.24 10.04
C TYR A 156 7.25 5.13 9.36
N ASP A 157 7.27 5.17 8.04
CA ASP A 157 6.31 5.88 7.22
C ASP A 157 5.73 4.96 6.16
N LEU A 158 4.51 5.27 5.75
CA LEU A 158 3.72 4.47 4.83
C LEU A 158 3.18 5.32 3.70
N ALA A 159 3.39 4.85 2.47
CA ALA A 159 2.67 5.35 1.31
C ALA A 159 1.92 4.20 0.63
N GLY A 160 0.69 4.50 0.20
CA GLY A 160 -0.20 3.59 -0.50
C GLY A 160 -0.43 4.06 -1.92
N PHE A 161 -0.70 3.12 -2.80
CA PHE A 161 -0.97 3.35 -4.22
C PHE A 161 -2.11 2.45 -4.65
N CYS A 162 -3.26 3.04 -4.97
CA CYS A 162 -4.40 2.28 -5.48
C CYS A 162 -4.60 2.56 -6.98
N VAL A 163 -4.86 1.51 -7.74
CA VAL A 163 -5.29 1.62 -9.13
C VAL A 163 -6.65 0.94 -9.28
N GLY A 164 -7.59 1.67 -9.87
CA GLY A 164 -8.91 1.19 -10.24
C GLY A 164 -9.22 1.39 -11.72
N ALA A 165 -10.37 0.89 -12.15
CA ALA A 165 -10.88 1.08 -13.49
C ALA A 165 -12.34 1.53 -13.50
N VAL A 166 -12.67 2.38 -14.47
CA VAL A 166 -14.02 2.88 -14.69
C VAL A 166 -14.34 2.88 -16.18
N GLU A 167 -15.59 2.61 -16.53
CA GLU A 167 -16.08 2.79 -17.90
C GLU A 167 -16.16 4.29 -18.19
N LYS A 168 -15.57 4.77 -19.28
CA LYS A 168 -15.48 6.21 -19.57
C LYS A 168 -16.85 6.91 -19.54
N SER A 169 -17.88 6.25 -20.06
CA SER A 169 -19.25 6.77 -20.07
C SER A 169 -19.93 6.82 -18.68
N ARG A 170 -19.34 6.21 -17.66
CA ARG A 170 -19.85 6.13 -16.28
C ARG A 170 -19.05 6.98 -15.29
N LEU A 171 -18.05 7.72 -15.75
CA LEU A 171 -17.27 8.64 -14.91
C LEU A 171 -18.19 9.59 -14.13
N ILE A 172 -17.88 9.75 -12.85
CA ILE A 172 -18.54 10.71 -11.97
C ILE A 172 -17.60 11.91 -11.82
N ASP A 173 -18.00 13.05 -12.39
CA ASP A 173 -17.19 14.28 -12.46
C ASP A 173 -17.90 15.51 -11.83
N GLY A 174 -19.06 15.30 -11.23
CA GLY A 174 -19.88 16.36 -10.62
C GLY A 174 -20.66 17.23 -11.63
N SER A 175 -20.50 17.06 -12.94
CA SER A 175 -21.16 17.89 -13.97
C SER A 175 -22.69 17.77 -13.99
N ARG A 176 -23.23 16.70 -13.40
CA ARG A 176 -24.67 16.41 -13.32
C ARG A 176 -25.38 16.98 -12.09
N VAL A 177 -24.63 17.59 -11.16
CA VAL A 177 -25.20 18.16 -9.92
C VAL A 177 -26.02 19.40 -10.24
N GLN A 178 -27.20 19.51 -9.65
CA GLN A 178 -28.13 20.62 -9.90
C GLN A 178 -28.94 21.02 -8.64
N PRO A 179 -29.51 22.25 -8.60
CA PRO A 179 -30.40 22.65 -7.52
C PRO A 179 -31.58 21.68 -7.35
N GLY A 180 -31.81 21.23 -6.12
CA GLY A 180 -32.84 20.24 -5.79
C GLY A 180 -32.31 18.84 -5.53
N ASP A 181 -31.06 18.55 -5.85
CA ASP A 181 -30.41 17.29 -5.49
C ASP A 181 -30.28 17.15 -3.95
N ALA A 182 -30.48 15.93 -3.45
CA ALA A 182 -30.32 15.61 -2.03
C ALA A 182 -28.87 15.24 -1.72
N LEU A 183 -28.39 15.67 -0.54
CA LEU A 183 -27.11 15.23 0.01
C LEU A 183 -27.31 14.01 0.92
N LEU A 184 -26.59 12.93 0.62
CA LEU A 184 -26.57 11.72 1.44
C LEU A 184 -25.19 11.58 2.07
N GLY A 185 -25.14 11.47 3.39
CA GLY A 185 -23.91 11.21 4.14
C GLY A 185 -23.81 9.74 4.54
N LEU A 186 -22.62 9.18 4.41
CA LEU A 186 -22.26 7.89 5.01
C LEU A 186 -21.52 8.17 6.32
N ALA A 187 -21.85 7.46 7.39
CA ALA A 187 -21.21 7.66 8.69
C ALA A 187 -19.73 7.24 8.65
N SER A 188 -18.86 8.03 9.28
CA SER A 188 -17.46 7.65 9.54
C SER A 188 -17.37 6.73 10.76
N SER A 189 -16.24 6.05 10.93
CA SER A 189 -15.92 5.25 12.11
C SER A 189 -15.42 6.07 13.31
N GLY A 190 -15.28 7.39 13.15
CA GLY A 190 -14.73 8.34 14.12
C GLY A 190 -14.48 9.71 13.52
#